data_AF-K9TI64-F1
#
_entry.id   AF-K9TI64-F1
#
_cell.length_a   1.000
_cell.length_b   1.000
_cell.length_c   1.000
_cell.angle_alpha   90.00
_cell.angle_beta   90.00
_cell.angle_gamma   90.00
#
_symmetry.space_group_name_H-M   'P 1'
#
loop_
_entity.id
_entity.type
_entity.pdbx_description
1 polymer ?
#
loop_
_entity_poly.entity_id
_entity_poly.type
_entity_poly.pdbx_seq_one_letter_code
_entity_poly.pdbx_strand_id
1 'polypeptide(L)'
;MAFGNFDNGNEHRDRQSNQDRGLLGAGWRPLSREFDWSYFFHLASKDPWELAHKTLDVSSDIADALGRQNFTWWANILNVFSEYTRGDFNDFWDYITPAPAGPNYRTADMLAAETPVVQFVSRDSIPIDYVLKRLQEITICKVLDLLGRPDLITQYYQDRHFYYPIERFSTWERIETIGTVYAYWKKQDIWLQIDHLGRIHNIGRNQFQYTLIANDLRSLINKATYNLAVMLSGYQSRVGQVHSEFPIRTFPADIQGFSDRVQEAIFTQPQLAVLVHGAPGTGKTAWTQAVAKEILVPLGYVIFILDHDAVENFVPPTYLEKICIIINEADNLAQDRGSEAAQRSNKTEHILSLLDGTLYQSVLDTEGIKAQQKLVFLMTCNTTERLDPAVLRKGRIDLISEFTHPFV
;
A
#
# COMPACT_ATOMS: atom_id res chain seq x y z
N MET A 1 -54.08 -16.85 27.52
CA MET A 1 -53.77 -15.95 26.40
C MET A 1 -52.27 -15.89 26.28
N ALA A 2 -51.76 -16.36 25.14
CA ALA A 2 -50.34 -16.52 24.86
C ALA A 2 -49.68 -15.16 24.56
N PHE A 3 -48.50 -14.93 25.12
CA PHE A 3 -47.57 -13.92 24.63
C PHE A 3 -46.46 -14.65 23.86
N GLY A 4 -46.29 -14.26 22.60
CA GLY A 4 -45.38 -14.87 21.65
C GLY A 4 -43.92 -14.48 21.90
N ASN A 5 -43.07 -15.51 21.96
CA ASN A 5 -41.63 -15.40 21.75
C ASN A 5 -41.34 -15.95 20.35
N PHE A 6 -41.14 -15.06 19.37
CA PHE A 6 -40.59 -15.40 18.06
C PHE A 6 -39.87 -14.16 17.53
N ASP A 7 -38.54 -14.11 17.68
CA ASP A 7 -37.57 -13.68 16.65
C ASP A 7 -36.19 -13.48 17.27
N ASN A 8 -35.48 -14.58 17.55
CA ASN A 8 -34.04 -14.54 17.79
C ASN A 8 -33.28 -15.74 17.19
N GLY A 9 -33.96 -16.49 16.30
CA GLY A 9 -33.43 -17.71 15.68
C GLY A 9 -33.01 -17.57 14.23
N ASN A 10 -33.30 -16.44 13.57
CA ASN A 10 -33.04 -16.26 12.13
C ASN A 10 -31.66 -15.64 11.84
N GLU A 11 -31.14 -14.74 12.66
CA GLU A 11 -29.81 -14.13 12.41
C GLU A 11 -28.64 -15.10 12.61
N HIS A 12 -28.77 -16.10 13.49
CA HIS A 12 -27.76 -17.14 13.66
C HIS A 12 -27.82 -18.22 12.58
N ARG A 13 -28.99 -18.47 11.98
CA ARG A 13 -29.16 -19.44 10.88
C ARG A 13 -28.65 -18.92 9.53
N ASP A 14 -28.76 -17.62 9.27
CA ASP A 14 -28.24 -17.03 8.03
C ASP A 14 -26.70 -16.92 8.01
N ARG A 15 -26.04 -16.93 9.18
CA ARG A 15 -24.56 -16.98 9.26
C ARG A 15 -23.99 -18.39 9.09
N GLN A 16 -24.68 -19.41 9.57
CA GLN A 16 -24.28 -20.81 9.33
C GLN A 16 -24.51 -21.21 7.87
N SER A 17 -25.61 -20.79 7.25
CA SER A 17 -25.93 -21.17 5.86
C SER A 17 -24.97 -20.59 4.80
N ASN A 18 -24.34 -19.44 5.08
CA ASN A 18 -23.34 -18.83 4.18
C ASN A 18 -21.92 -19.36 4.42
N GLN A 19 -21.54 -19.73 5.64
CA GLN A 19 -20.26 -20.44 5.89
C GLN A 19 -20.25 -21.86 5.32
N ASP A 20 -21.43 -22.49 5.17
CA ASP A 20 -21.60 -23.83 4.60
C ASP A 20 -21.54 -23.87 3.07
N ARG A 21 -21.53 -22.71 2.38
CA ARG A 21 -21.10 -22.67 0.98
C ARG A 21 -19.57 -22.69 0.96
N GLY A 22 -18.99 -23.87 1.15
CA GLY A 22 -17.55 -24.08 0.96
C GLY A 22 -17.06 -23.52 -0.38
N LEU A 23 -15.75 -23.37 -0.57
CA LEU A 23 -15.14 -22.68 -1.72
C LEU A 23 -15.81 -22.96 -3.09
N LEU A 24 -16.26 -24.19 -3.33
CA LEU A 24 -17.03 -24.57 -4.54
C LEU A 24 -18.34 -23.79 -4.73
N GLY A 25 -19.10 -23.57 -3.65
CA GLY A 25 -20.32 -22.76 -3.63
C GLY A 25 -20.06 -21.26 -3.86
N ALA A 26 -18.89 -20.78 -3.44
CA ALA A 26 -18.38 -19.43 -3.74
C ALA A 26 -17.83 -19.29 -5.17
N GLY A 27 -17.83 -20.38 -5.96
CA GLY A 27 -17.45 -20.39 -7.37
C GLY A 27 -16.00 -20.75 -7.65
N TRP A 28 -15.22 -21.08 -6.62
CA TRP A 28 -13.87 -21.62 -6.77
C TRP A 28 -13.90 -23.03 -7.36
N ARG A 29 -12.81 -23.41 -8.02
CA ARG A 29 -12.62 -24.75 -8.60
C ARG A 29 -11.30 -25.34 -8.14
N PRO A 30 -11.21 -26.66 -7.93
CA PRO A 30 -9.94 -27.30 -7.61
C PRO A 30 -8.95 -27.07 -8.76
N LEU A 31 -7.75 -26.63 -8.42
CA LEU A 31 -6.64 -26.50 -9.35
C LEU A 31 -5.87 -27.82 -9.37
N SER A 32 -6.05 -28.61 -10.43
CA SER A 32 -5.25 -29.82 -10.67
C SER A 32 -3.85 -29.42 -11.13
N ARG A 33 -2.81 -29.80 -10.37
CA ARG A 33 -1.43 -29.66 -10.84
C ARG A 33 -1.19 -30.63 -12.01
N GLU A 34 -0.59 -30.14 -13.09
CA GLU A 34 -0.22 -30.96 -14.23
C GLU A 34 1.09 -31.71 -13.95
N PHE A 35 1.18 -32.95 -14.44
CA PHE A 35 2.37 -33.77 -14.28
C PHE A 35 3.46 -33.33 -15.27
N ASP A 36 4.64 -32.99 -14.77
CA ASP A 36 5.81 -32.62 -15.58
C ASP A 36 6.88 -33.71 -15.48
N TRP A 37 7.13 -34.39 -16.61
CA TRP A 37 8.14 -35.43 -16.71
C TRP A 37 9.55 -34.93 -16.37
N SER A 38 9.89 -33.70 -16.77
CA SER A 38 11.22 -33.12 -16.53
C SER A 38 11.46 -32.86 -15.05
N TYR A 39 10.45 -32.33 -14.35
CA TYR A 39 10.47 -32.13 -12.90
C TYR A 39 10.58 -33.47 -12.17
N PHE A 40 9.79 -34.48 -12.58
CA PHE A 40 9.82 -35.80 -11.97
C PHE A 40 11.21 -36.47 -12.08
N PHE A 41 11.82 -36.46 -13.28
CA PHE A 41 13.17 -37.03 -13.45
C PHE A 41 14.23 -36.26 -12.65
N HIS A 42 14.11 -34.94 -12.58
CA HIS A 42 14.99 -34.12 -11.76
C HIS A 42 14.84 -34.46 -10.26
N LEU A 43 13.60 -34.58 -9.77
CA LEU A 43 13.28 -34.96 -8.39
C LEU A 43 13.82 -36.35 -8.05
N ALA A 44 13.58 -37.34 -8.92
CA ALA A 44 14.07 -38.71 -8.75
C ALA A 44 15.60 -38.79 -8.71
N SER A 45 16.31 -37.88 -9.40
CA SER A 45 17.77 -37.81 -9.35
C SER A 45 18.30 -37.13 -8.08
N LYS A 46 17.53 -36.19 -7.50
CA LYS A 46 17.96 -35.35 -6.38
C LYS A 46 17.63 -35.96 -5.03
N ASP A 47 16.40 -36.47 -4.86
CA ASP A 47 15.89 -37.05 -3.61
C ASP A 47 15.20 -38.42 -3.86
N PRO A 48 15.95 -39.45 -4.27
CA PRO A 48 15.38 -40.76 -4.58
C PRO A 48 14.74 -41.45 -3.36
N TRP A 49 15.26 -41.19 -2.16
CA TRP A 49 14.81 -41.85 -0.93
C TRP A 49 13.45 -41.32 -0.44
N GLU A 50 13.26 -40.00 -0.48
CA GLU A 50 12.00 -39.37 -0.10
C GLU A 50 10.87 -39.76 -1.07
N LEU A 51 11.17 -39.83 -2.38
CA LEU A 51 10.25 -40.35 -3.39
C LEU A 51 9.84 -41.81 -3.09
N ALA A 52 10.79 -42.65 -2.69
CA ALA A 52 10.52 -44.05 -2.33
C ALA A 52 9.66 -44.17 -1.07
N HIS A 53 9.86 -43.31 -0.06
CA HIS A 53 9.01 -43.28 1.13
C HIS A 53 7.58 -42.88 0.81
N LYS A 54 7.37 -41.74 0.14
CA LYS A 54 6.02 -41.28 -0.21
C LYS A 54 5.26 -42.24 -1.13
N THR A 55 5.97 -42.94 -2.03
CA THR A 55 5.34 -44.01 -2.85
C THR A 55 4.95 -45.22 -2.03
N LEU A 56 5.75 -45.61 -1.03
CA LEU A 56 5.45 -46.72 -0.13
C LEU A 56 4.25 -46.40 0.78
N ASP A 57 4.18 -45.19 1.32
CA ASP A 57 3.06 -44.74 2.18
C ASP A 57 1.74 -44.88 1.43
N VAL A 58 1.62 -44.24 0.24
CA VAL A 58 0.43 -44.34 -0.61
C VAL A 58 0.10 -45.79 -0.98
N SER A 59 1.11 -46.60 -1.28
CA SER A 59 0.91 -48.01 -1.64
C SER A 59 0.39 -48.81 -0.43
N SER A 60 0.89 -48.52 0.76
CA SER A 60 0.46 -49.13 2.02
C SER A 60 -1.00 -48.79 2.32
N ASP A 61 -1.39 -47.51 2.22
CA ASP A 61 -2.75 -47.08 2.52
C ASP A 61 -3.77 -47.62 1.51
N ILE A 62 -3.39 -47.72 0.23
CA ILE A 62 -4.22 -48.37 -0.79
C ILE A 62 -4.36 -49.87 -0.48
N ALA A 63 -3.27 -50.55 -0.12
CA ALA A 63 -3.29 -51.96 0.24
C ALA A 63 -4.15 -52.22 1.47
N ASP A 64 -4.04 -51.38 2.50
CA ASP A 64 -4.85 -51.44 3.72
C ASP A 64 -6.33 -51.14 3.45
N ALA A 65 -6.64 -50.22 2.53
CA ALA A 65 -8.01 -49.93 2.12
C ALA A 65 -8.65 -51.09 1.35
N LEU A 66 -7.88 -51.75 0.47
CA LEU A 66 -8.36 -52.87 -0.35
C LEU A 66 -8.39 -54.21 0.40
N GLY A 67 -7.48 -54.40 1.36
CA GLY A 67 -7.28 -55.64 2.11
C GLY A 67 -8.25 -55.89 3.27
N ARG A 68 -9.18 -54.97 3.55
CA ARG A 68 -10.13 -55.12 4.66
C ARG A 68 -11.10 -56.28 4.39
N GLN A 69 -11.04 -57.32 5.22
CA GLN A 69 -11.92 -58.51 5.04
C GLN A 69 -13.30 -58.37 5.69
N ASN A 70 -13.53 -57.31 6.47
CA ASN A 70 -14.79 -57.09 7.20
C ASN A 70 -15.85 -56.34 6.37
N PHE A 71 -15.53 -55.95 5.13
CA PHE A 71 -16.40 -55.19 4.24
C PHE A 71 -16.49 -55.86 2.87
N THR A 72 -17.52 -55.50 2.10
CA THR A 72 -17.67 -55.96 0.72
C THR A 72 -16.59 -55.37 -0.17
N TRP A 73 -16.20 -56.11 -1.22
CA TRP A 73 -15.15 -55.69 -2.16
C TRP A 73 -15.38 -54.30 -2.78
N TRP A 74 -16.65 -53.92 -3.03
CA TRP A 74 -16.98 -52.59 -3.54
C TRP A 74 -16.87 -51.49 -2.47
N ALA A 75 -17.12 -51.80 -1.19
CA ALA A 75 -16.93 -50.86 -0.09
C ALA A 75 -15.44 -50.58 0.15
N ASN A 76 -14.58 -51.58 -0.04
CA ASN A 76 -13.12 -51.40 -0.02
C ASN A 76 -12.65 -50.48 -1.14
N ILE A 77 -13.19 -50.64 -2.35
CA ILE A 77 -12.89 -49.73 -3.48
C ILE A 77 -13.34 -48.31 -3.17
N LEU A 78 -14.53 -48.11 -2.60
CA LEU A 78 -14.99 -46.78 -2.19
C LEU A 78 -14.12 -46.18 -1.08
N ASN A 79 -13.58 -47.02 -0.19
CA ASN A 79 -12.74 -46.58 0.91
C ASN A 79 -11.34 -46.10 0.46
N VAL A 80 -10.85 -46.52 -0.71
CA VAL A 80 -9.66 -45.91 -1.35
C VAL A 80 -9.88 -44.42 -1.64
N PHE A 81 -11.13 -43.99 -1.80
CA PHE A 81 -11.51 -42.58 -1.95
C PHE A 81 -11.91 -41.90 -0.63
N SER A 82 -11.63 -42.52 0.51
CA SER A 82 -11.86 -41.92 1.84
C SER A 82 -10.96 -40.71 2.07
N GLU A 83 -11.30 -39.85 3.04
CA GLU A 83 -10.50 -38.65 3.34
C GLU A 83 -9.07 -38.99 3.77
N TYR A 84 -8.88 -40.11 4.48
CA TYR A 84 -7.57 -40.59 4.93
C TYR A 84 -6.67 -40.93 3.72
N THR A 85 -7.07 -41.90 2.88
CA THR A 85 -6.27 -42.33 1.71
C THR A 85 -6.09 -41.22 0.66
N ARG A 86 -7.02 -40.25 0.60
CA ARG A 86 -6.87 -39.06 -0.24
C ARG A 86 -5.80 -38.10 0.28
N GLY A 87 -5.55 -38.04 1.58
CA GLY A 87 -4.49 -37.22 2.17
C GLY A 87 -3.13 -37.65 1.64
N ASP A 88 -2.77 -38.93 1.83
CA ASP A 88 -1.47 -39.47 1.43
C ASP A 88 -1.27 -39.41 -0.10
N PHE A 89 -2.33 -39.69 -0.86
CA PHE A 89 -2.30 -39.54 -2.32
C PHE A 89 -2.06 -38.09 -2.74
N ASN A 90 -2.71 -37.12 -2.09
CA ASN A 90 -2.50 -35.70 -2.39
C ASN A 90 -1.07 -35.27 -2.02
N ASP A 91 -0.55 -35.70 -0.87
CA ASP A 91 0.81 -35.40 -0.43
C ASP A 91 1.86 -35.96 -1.40
N PHE A 92 1.63 -37.16 -1.93
CA PHE A 92 2.46 -37.73 -2.98
C PHE A 92 2.32 -36.97 -4.29
N TRP A 93 1.09 -36.66 -4.72
CA TRP A 93 0.83 -35.91 -5.94
C TRP A 93 1.48 -34.52 -5.92
N ASP A 94 1.38 -33.84 -4.78
CA ASP A 94 1.97 -32.52 -4.56
C ASP A 94 3.50 -32.55 -4.53
N TYR A 95 4.10 -33.67 -4.11
CA TYR A 95 5.55 -33.86 -4.12
C TYR A 95 6.10 -34.06 -5.55
N ILE A 96 5.41 -34.87 -6.36
CA ILE A 96 5.84 -35.22 -7.73
C ILE A 96 5.46 -34.19 -8.79
N THR A 97 4.61 -33.21 -8.45
CA THR A 97 4.22 -32.13 -9.36
C THR A 97 4.87 -30.80 -8.96
N PRO A 98 5.24 -29.95 -9.92
CA PRO A 98 5.81 -28.65 -9.60
C PRO A 98 4.80 -27.81 -8.82
N ALA A 99 5.29 -27.11 -7.79
CA ALA A 99 4.48 -26.14 -7.08
C ALA A 99 3.97 -25.06 -8.05
N PRO A 100 2.73 -24.58 -7.88
CA PRO A 100 2.23 -23.50 -8.71
C PRO A 100 3.15 -22.28 -8.57
N ALA A 101 3.31 -21.54 -9.67
CA ALA A 101 4.08 -20.31 -9.65
C ALA A 101 3.54 -19.39 -8.55
N GLY A 102 4.45 -18.80 -7.78
CA GLY A 102 4.14 -17.89 -6.69
C GLY A 102 5.05 -16.68 -6.71
N PRO A 103 4.69 -15.62 -5.98
CA PRO A 103 5.49 -14.41 -5.90
C PRO A 103 6.89 -14.68 -5.35
N ASN A 104 7.90 -14.08 -5.97
CA ASN A 104 9.28 -14.14 -5.47
C ASN A 104 9.53 -13.04 -4.45
N TYR A 105 9.37 -13.36 -3.17
CA TYR A 105 9.51 -12.40 -2.08
C TYR A 105 10.95 -11.88 -1.85
N ARG A 106 11.98 -12.55 -2.38
CA ARG A 106 13.38 -12.23 -2.03
C ARG A 106 13.92 -10.99 -2.75
N THR A 107 13.40 -10.69 -3.94
CA THR A 107 13.93 -9.63 -4.80
C THR A 107 12.85 -8.66 -5.27
N ALA A 108 11.60 -8.87 -4.85
CA ALA A 108 10.47 -8.06 -5.29
C ALA A 108 10.25 -6.84 -4.39
N ASP A 109 9.91 -5.73 -5.02
CA ASP A 109 9.27 -4.59 -4.38
C ASP A 109 7.91 -5.03 -3.81
N MET A 110 7.61 -4.56 -2.60
CA MET A 110 6.34 -4.85 -1.93
C MET A 110 5.66 -3.58 -1.46
N LEU A 111 4.36 -3.46 -1.76
CA LEU A 111 3.51 -2.42 -1.21
C LEU A 111 2.27 -3.06 -0.59
N ALA A 112 2.11 -2.91 0.72
CA ALA A 112 0.96 -3.43 1.46
C ALA A 112 0.07 -2.30 1.96
N ALA A 113 -1.25 -2.53 1.93
CA ALA A 113 -2.22 -1.65 2.57
C ALA A 113 -3.41 -2.45 3.13
N GLU A 114 -3.95 -1.97 4.24
CA GLU A 114 -5.18 -2.47 4.81
C GLU A 114 -6.39 -1.82 4.11
N THR A 115 -7.50 -2.55 3.96
CA THR A 115 -8.72 -2.05 3.32
C THR A 115 -9.95 -2.69 3.99
N PRO A 116 -10.93 -1.90 4.48
CA PRO A 116 -10.91 -0.44 4.55
C PRO A 116 -10.02 0.08 5.68
N VAL A 117 -9.33 1.21 5.46
CA VAL A 117 -8.63 1.91 6.55
C VAL A 117 -9.66 2.61 7.44
N VAL A 118 -9.54 2.42 8.75
CA VAL A 118 -10.46 3.00 9.75
C VAL A 118 -9.74 4.02 10.60
N GLN A 119 -10.34 5.19 10.75
CA GLN A 119 -9.83 6.21 11.65
C GLN A 119 -10.21 5.85 13.09
N PHE A 120 -9.22 5.64 13.94
CA PHE A 120 -9.44 5.63 15.37
C PHE A 120 -9.56 7.07 15.85
N VAL A 121 -10.71 7.43 16.41
CA VAL A 121 -11.03 8.79 16.86
C VAL A 121 -10.24 9.09 18.13
N SER A 122 -9.02 9.62 17.98
CA SER A 122 -8.34 10.37 19.03
C SER A 122 -8.56 11.85 18.75
N ARG A 123 -9.03 12.60 19.76
CA ARG A 123 -9.19 14.06 19.65
C ARG A 123 -7.87 14.81 19.84
N ASP A 124 -6.85 14.13 20.35
CA ASP A 124 -5.64 14.74 20.89
C ASP A 124 -4.42 14.60 19.98
N SER A 125 -4.55 13.97 18.81
CA SER A 125 -3.43 13.78 17.87
C SER A 125 -3.85 13.94 16.41
N ILE A 126 -2.95 14.51 15.60
CA ILE A 126 -3.12 14.53 14.15
C ILE A 126 -3.05 13.08 13.66
N PRO A 127 -4.05 12.61 12.90
CA PRO A 127 -4.09 11.22 12.46
C PRO A 127 -3.19 11.02 11.23
N ILE A 128 -1.91 11.40 11.33
CA ILE A 128 -0.92 11.29 10.22
C ILE A 128 -0.88 9.85 9.72
N ASP A 129 -0.76 8.89 10.63
CA ASP A 129 -0.72 7.46 10.29
C ASP A 129 -1.97 7.02 9.53
N TYR A 130 -3.14 7.45 9.96
CA TYR A 130 -4.40 7.13 9.26
C TYR A 130 -4.39 7.69 7.84
N VAL A 131 -3.93 8.93 7.65
CA VAL A 131 -3.93 9.59 6.34
C VAL A 131 -2.89 8.97 5.41
N LEU A 132 -1.72 8.61 5.93
CA LEU A 132 -0.69 7.90 5.18
C LEU A 132 -1.15 6.48 4.81
N LYS A 133 -1.77 5.75 5.73
CA LYS A 133 -2.43 4.46 5.44
C LYS A 133 -3.54 4.62 4.41
N ARG A 134 -4.34 5.68 4.50
CA ARG A 134 -5.40 5.99 3.53
C ARG A 134 -4.82 6.32 2.15
N LEU A 135 -3.68 7.02 2.09
CA LEU A 135 -2.96 7.26 0.84
C LEU A 135 -2.46 5.94 0.22
N GLN A 136 -1.91 5.03 1.03
CA GLN A 136 -1.49 3.69 0.59
C GLN A 136 -2.66 2.88 0.05
N GLU A 137 -3.79 2.85 0.78
CA GLU A 137 -5.04 2.19 0.34
C GLU A 137 -5.51 2.73 -1.01
N ILE A 138 -5.61 4.06 -1.15
CA ILE A 138 -5.99 4.70 -2.43
C ILE A 138 -5.01 4.36 -3.54
N THR A 139 -3.71 4.31 -3.24
CA THR A 139 -2.67 3.96 -4.19
C THR A 139 -2.84 2.53 -4.69
N ILE A 140 -2.98 1.54 -3.80
CA ILE A 140 -3.20 0.14 -4.19
C ILE A 140 -4.50 -0.01 -5.00
N CYS A 141 -5.62 0.56 -4.53
CA CYS A 141 -6.88 0.49 -5.26
C CYS A 141 -6.75 1.04 -6.69
N LYS A 142 -6.11 2.19 -6.86
CA LYS A 142 -5.85 2.76 -8.19
C LYS A 142 -4.88 1.91 -9.01
N VAL A 143 -3.86 1.30 -8.41
CA VAL A 143 -2.98 0.36 -9.12
C VAL A 143 -3.80 -0.85 -9.61
N LEU A 144 -4.68 -1.41 -8.79
CA LEU A 144 -5.57 -2.50 -9.19
C LEU A 144 -6.50 -2.09 -10.33
N ASP A 145 -7.04 -0.86 -10.32
CA ASP A 145 -7.83 -0.32 -11.43
C ASP A 145 -7.01 -0.20 -12.72
N LEU A 146 -5.73 0.20 -12.63
CA LEU A 146 -4.81 0.27 -13.78
C LEU A 146 -4.44 -1.12 -14.33
N LEU A 147 -4.32 -2.12 -13.46
CA LEU A 147 -4.04 -3.51 -13.83
C LEU A 147 -5.26 -4.20 -14.45
N GLY A 148 -6.46 -3.82 -14.02
CA GLY A 148 -7.72 -4.37 -14.51
C GLY A 148 -7.91 -5.82 -14.08
N ARG A 149 -8.32 -6.68 -15.01
CA ARG A 149 -8.63 -8.09 -14.70
C ARG A 149 -7.34 -8.93 -14.59
N PRO A 150 -7.19 -9.76 -13.55
CA PRO A 150 -6.05 -10.68 -13.43
C PRO A 150 -6.13 -11.83 -14.44
N ASP A 151 -4.98 -12.38 -14.78
CA ASP A 151 -4.82 -13.56 -15.65
C ASP A 151 -4.93 -14.89 -14.90
N LEU A 152 -4.80 -14.84 -13.56
CA LEU A 152 -4.96 -16.00 -12.69
C LEU A 152 -5.35 -15.52 -11.30
N ILE A 153 -6.29 -16.21 -10.66
CA ILE A 153 -6.64 -16.03 -9.25
C ILE A 153 -6.60 -17.41 -8.61
N THR A 154 -5.81 -17.58 -7.57
CA THR A 154 -5.65 -18.82 -6.82
C THR A 154 -5.79 -18.59 -5.32
N GLN A 155 -6.12 -19.65 -4.59
CA GLN A 155 -6.11 -19.66 -3.14
C GLN A 155 -5.62 -21.03 -2.67
N TYR A 156 -4.91 -21.05 -1.55
CA TYR A 156 -4.56 -22.29 -0.87
C TYR A 156 -5.43 -22.45 0.38
N TYR A 157 -6.06 -23.60 0.54
CA TYR A 157 -6.90 -23.91 1.70
C TYR A 157 -7.01 -25.42 1.90
N GLN A 158 -6.84 -25.89 3.15
CA GLN A 158 -6.90 -27.32 3.51
C GLN A 158 -6.08 -28.22 2.57
N ASP A 159 -4.82 -27.84 2.36
CA ASP A 159 -3.86 -28.58 1.54
C ASP A 159 -4.28 -28.80 0.08
N ARG A 160 -5.08 -27.87 -0.43
CA ARG A 160 -5.51 -27.87 -1.83
C ARG A 160 -5.41 -26.48 -2.42
N HIS A 161 -5.01 -26.44 -3.69
CA HIS A 161 -5.08 -25.24 -4.49
C HIS A 161 -6.44 -25.16 -5.16
N PHE A 162 -6.98 -23.95 -5.14
CA PHE A 162 -8.18 -23.59 -5.88
C PHE A 162 -7.85 -22.46 -6.83
N TYR A 163 -8.54 -22.42 -7.97
CA TYR A 163 -8.53 -21.26 -8.86
C TYR A 163 -9.94 -20.69 -9.00
N TYR A 164 -10.01 -19.39 -9.21
CA TYR A 164 -11.26 -18.70 -9.48
C TYR A 164 -11.38 -18.40 -10.98
N PRO A 165 -12.43 -18.86 -11.67
CA PRO A 165 -12.63 -18.56 -13.09
C PRO A 165 -12.74 -17.06 -13.35
N ILE A 166 -11.85 -16.52 -14.18
CA ILE A 166 -11.71 -15.07 -14.40
C ILE A 166 -12.92 -14.50 -15.13
N GLU A 167 -13.68 -15.31 -15.87
CA GLU A 167 -14.91 -14.88 -16.54
C GLU A 167 -15.99 -14.48 -15.53
N ARG A 168 -15.92 -15.00 -14.30
CA ARG A 168 -16.83 -14.66 -13.20
C ARG A 168 -16.34 -13.48 -12.37
N PHE A 169 -15.09 -13.06 -12.54
CA PHE A 169 -14.50 -11.98 -11.77
C PHE A 169 -15.14 -10.64 -12.14
N SER A 170 -15.75 -9.98 -11.15
CA SER A 170 -16.25 -8.62 -11.28
C SER A 170 -15.46 -7.61 -10.45
N THR A 171 -15.27 -7.90 -9.16
CA THR A 171 -14.66 -6.99 -8.18
C THR A 171 -14.04 -7.78 -7.02
N TRP A 172 -12.99 -7.22 -6.40
CA TRP A 172 -12.30 -7.83 -5.27
C TRP A 172 -13.18 -8.01 -4.03
N GLU A 173 -14.10 -7.07 -3.77
CA GLU A 173 -15.01 -7.12 -2.61
C GLU A 173 -16.01 -8.28 -2.63
N ARG A 174 -16.25 -8.88 -3.80
CA ARG A 174 -17.24 -9.96 -3.98
C ARG A 174 -16.63 -11.36 -3.92
N ILE A 175 -15.30 -11.47 -3.92
CA ILE A 175 -14.66 -12.77 -3.79
C ILE A 175 -14.75 -13.18 -2.32
N GLU A 176 -15.45 -14.27 -2.05
CA GLU A 176 -15.41 -14.90 -0.73
C GLU A 176 -14.06 -15.60 -0.57
N THR A 177 -13.29 -15.15 0.41
CA THR A 177 -11.96 -15.65 0.73
C THR A 177 -11.99 -16.38 2.07
N ILE A 178 -11.40 -17.57 2.14
CA ILE A 178 -11.27 -18.34 3.40
C ILE A 178 -9.82 -18.33 3.91
N GLY A 179 -8.85 -18.17 3.01
CA GLY A 179 -7.42 -18.06 3.28
C GLY A 179 -6.78 -17.02 2.37
N THR A 180 -5.45 -17.11 2.20
CA THR A 180 -4.69 -16.18 1.37
C THR A 180 -4.99 -16.39 -0.12
N VAL A 181 -5.49 -15.34 -0.77
CA VAL A 181 -5.73 -15.31 -2.21
C VAL A 181 -4.53 -14.69 -2.91
N TYR A 182 -4.10 -15.31 -3.99
CA TYR A 182 -3.11 -14.78 -4.91
C TYR A 182 -3.78 -14.45 -6.23
N ALA A 183 -3.47 -13.30 -6.78
CA ALA A 183 -3.82 -12.95 -8.15
C ALA A 183 -2.57 -12.55 -8.92
N TYR A 184 -2.55 -12.86 -10.21
CA TYR A 184 -1.40 -12.66 -11.06
C TYR A 184 -1.77 -11.99 -12.37
N TRP A 185 -0.94 -11.02 -12.78
CA TRP A 185 -0.98 -10.36 -14.08
C TRP A 185 0.27 -10.72 -14.86
N LYS A 186 0.12 -11.57 -15.87
CA LYS A 186 1.22 -12.11 -16.68
C LYS A 186 1.93 -11.03 -17.50
N LYS A 187 1.18 -10.04 -17.99
CA LYS A 187 1.73 -8.99 -18.86
C LYS A 187 2.73 -8.08 -18.14
N GLN A 188 2.45 -7.75 -16.89
CA GLN A 188 3.29 -6.87 -16.06
C GLN A 188 4.18 -7.65 -15.07
N ASP A 189 3.97 -8.97 -14.95
CA ASP A 189 4.61 -9.84 -13.97
C ASP A 189 4.40 -9.35 -12.52
N ILE A 190 3.13 -9.19 -12.15
CA ILE A 190 2.73 -8.65 -10.85
C ILE A 190 1.84 -9.64 -10.12
N TRP A 191 2.15 -9.83 -8.85
CA TRP A 191 1.34 -10.59 -7.92
C TRP A 191 0.61 -9.66 -6.96
N LEU A 192 -0.63 -10.00 -6.66
CA LEU A 192 -1.39 -9.46 -5.55
C LEU A 192 -1.65 -10.58 -4.56
N GLN A 193 -1.29 -10.37 -3.31
CA GLN A 193 -1.67 -11.21 -2.19
C GLN A 193 -2.77 -10.51 -1.40
N ILE A 194 -3.84 -11.23 -1.07
CA ILE A 194 -4.96 -10.75 -0.26
C ILE A 194 -5.10 -11.65 0.95
N ASP A 195 -4.91 -11.06 2.12
CA ASP A 195 -5.07 -11.73 3.41
C ASP A 195 -6.28 -11.18 4.16
N HIS A 196 -7.09 -12.06 4.73
CA HIS A 196 -8.23 -11.66 5.56
C HIS A 196 -7.76 -11.39 7.00
N LEU A 197 -7.80 -10.13 7.42
CA LEU A 197 -7.36 -9.71 8.76
C LEU A 197 -8.45 -9.91 9.83
N GLY A 198 -9.71 -10.05 9.41
CA GLY A 198 -10.84 -10.23 10.32
C GLY A 198 -11.95 -9.23 10.07
N ARG A 199 -12.88 -9.12 11.03
CA ARG A 199 -14.05 -8.24 10.93
C ARG A 199 -13.89 -7.01 11.81
N ILE A 200 -14.12 -5.84 11.22
CA ILE A 200 -14.14 -4.57 11.95
C ILE A 200 -15.50 -4.44 12.63
N HIS A 201 -15.56 -4.73 13.93
CA HIS A 201 -16.81 -4.77 14.70
C HIS A 201 -17.62 -3.46 14.63
N ASN A 202 -16.95 -2.31 14.60
CA ASN A 202 -17.62 -1.00 14.57
C ASN A 202 -18.31 -0.67 13.24
N ILE A 203 -17.85 -1.24 12.12
CA ILE A 203 -18.35 -0.94 10.76
C ILE A 203 -19.08 -2.16 10.16
N GLY A 204 -18.93 -3.35 10.76
CA GLY A 204 -19.54 -4.59 10.32
C GLY A 204 -18.96 -5.16 9.01
N ARG A 205 -17.85 -4.59 8.51
CA ARG A 205 -17.15 -5.02 7.28
C ARG A 205 -15.92 -5.87 7.58
N ASN A 206 -15.55 -6.73 6.63
CA ASN A 206 -14.28 -7.44 6.68
C ASN A 206 -13.13 -6.51 6.32
N GLN A 207 -12.00 -6.70 6.97
CA GLN A 207 -10.75 -6.02 6.72
C GLN A 207 -9.81 -6.98 6.01
N PHE A 208 -9.19 -6.49 4.96
CA PHE A 208 -8.23 -7.24 4.16
C PHE A 208 -6.91 -6.49 4.11
N GLN A 209 -5.82 -7.23 4.00
CA GLN A 209 -4.52 -6.69 3.63
C GLN A 209 -4.27 -7.04 2.17
N TYR A 210 -4.08 -6.00 1.35
CA TYR A 210 -3.69 -6.13 -0.04
C TYR A 210 -2.19 -5.87 -0.13
N THR A 211 -1.43 -6.83 -0.66
CA THR A 211 0.02 -6.72 -0.84
C THR A 211 0.37 -6.93 -2.31
N LEU A 212 0.83 -5.87 -2.97
CA LEU A 212 1.35 -5.92 -4.32
C LEU A 212 2.82 -6.33 -4.27
N ILE A 213 3.20 -7.27 -5.13
CA ILE A 213 4.54 -7.86 -5.19
C ILE A 213 4.97 -7.90 -6.65
N ALA A 214 6.05 -7.19 -7.00
CA ALA A 214 6.58 -7.17 -8.36
C ALA A 214 8.08 -6.82 -8.39
N ASN A 215 8.73 -7.02 -9.53
CA ASN A 215 10.13 -6.60 -9.70
C ASN A 215 10.29 -5.07 -9.79
N ASP A 216 9.27 -4.34 -10.28
CA ASP A 216 9.25 -2.89 -10.31
C ASP A 216 7.81 -2.36 -10.19
N LEU A 217 7.46 -1.84 -9.01
CA LEU A 217 6.14 -1.23 -8.77
C LEU A 217 6.08 0.26 -9.12
N ARG A 218 7.24 0.90 -9.32
CA ARG A 218 7.36 2.36 -9.30
C ARG A 218 6.59 3.04 -10.42
N SER A 219 6.65 2.49 -11.63
CA SER A 219 5.92 3.02 -12.79
C SER A 219 4.40 3.02 -12.57
N LEU A 220 3.87 2.01 -11.89
CA LEU A 220 2.44 1.90 -11.59
C LEU A 220 2.03 2.80 -10.44
N ILE A 221 2.85 2.84 -9.38
CA ILE A 221 2.64 3.75 -8.26
C ILE A 221 2.59 5.20 -8.77
N ASN A 222 3.55 5.63 -9.58
CA ASN A 222 3.57 6.99 -10.15
C ASN A 222 2.31 7.31 -10.98
N LYS A 223 1.78 6.34 -11.72
CA LYS A 223 0.53 6.52 -12.48
C LYS A 223 -0.68 6.59 -11.55
N ALA A 224 -0.73 5.76 -10.51
CA ALA A 224 -1.80 5.73 -9.53
C ALA A 224 -1.83 7.01 -8.67
N THR A 225 -0.66 7.53 -8.32
CA THR A 225 -0.52 8.70 -7.45
C THR A 225 -0.56 10.03 -8.21
N TYR A 226 -0.72 9.99 -9.53
CA TYR A 226 -0.89 11.18 -10.36
C TYR A 226 -2.04 12.06 -9.85
N ASN A 227 -1.76 13.36 -9.73
CA ASN A 227 -2.69 14.38 -9.24
C ASN A 227 -3.26 14.08 -7.84
N LEU A 228 -2.49 13.39 -6.98
CA LEU A 228 -2.84 13.24 -5.57
C LEU A 228 -2.16 14.33 -4.72
N ALA A 229 -2.94 14.83 -3.77
CA ALA A 229 -2.49 15.72 -2.73
C ALA A 229 -2.95 15.22 -1.37
N VAL A 230 -2.11 15.41 -0.35
CA VAL A 230 -2.41 15.11 1.03
C VAL A 230 -2.33 16.41 1.81
N MET A 231 -3.38 16.72 2.55
CA MET A 231 -3.40 17.83 3.49
C MET A 231 -3.36 17.24 4.90
N LEU A 232 -2.37 17.67 5.70
CA LEU A 232 -2.21 17.28 7.09
C LEU A 232 -2.23 18.55 7.95
N SER A 233 -3.34 18.77 8.65
CA SER A 233 -3.51 19.85 9.62
C SER A 233 -4.17 19.32 10.89
N GLY A 234 -3.97 20.03 12.01
CA GLY A 234 -4.60 19.77 13.30
C GLY A 234 -6.11 19.57 13.23
N TYR A 235 -6.77 20.26 12.30
CA TYR A 235 -8.24 20.28 12.19
C TYR A 235 -8.78 19.44 11.02
N GLN A 236 -8.01 19.30 9.95
CA GLN A 236 -8.45 18.65 8.72
C GLN A 236 -7.30 17.86 8.12
N SER A 237 -7.47 16.55 8.03
CA SER A 237 -6.56 15.71 7.28
C SER A 237 -7.31 14.95 6.19
N ARG A 238 -6.85 15.06 4.94
CA ARG A 238 -7.52 14.47 3.78
C ARG A 238 -6.56 14.12 2.65
N VAL A 239 -6.92 13.11 1.88
CA VAL A 239 -6.31 12.80 0.58
C VAL A 239 -7.27 13.28 -0.52
N GLY A 240 -6.77 14.04 -1.48
CA GLY A 240 -7.55 14.66 -2.54
C GLY A 240 -6.67 15.11 -3.70
N GLN A 241 -7.01 16.25 -4.30
CA GLN A 241 -6.24 16.89 -5.38
C GLN A 241 -5.79 18.28 -4.94
N VAL A 242 -4.73 18.81 -5.55
CA VAL A 242 -4.33 20.19 -5.31
C VAL A 242 -5.36 21.13 -5.92
N HIS A 243 -5.93 21.98 -5.09
CA HIS A 243 -6.68 23.13 -5.55
C HIS A 243 -5.76 24.35 -5.55
N SER A 244 -5.79 25.10 -6.65
CA SER A 244 -5.21 26.44 -6.73
C SER A 244 -6.28 27.36 -7.28
N GLU A 245 -6.52 28.44 -6.55
CA GLU A 245 -7.46 29.51 -6.89
C GLU A 245 -6.88 30.43 -7.98
N PHE A 246 -5.56 30.60 -8.01
CA PHE A 246 -4.86 31.54 -8.88
C PHE A 246 -3.81 30.82 -9.73
N PRO A 247 -3.81 31.01 -11.07
CA PRO A 247 -2.77 30.45 -11.92
C PRO A 247 -1.45 31.23 -11.81
N ILE A 248 -0.31 30.65 -12.20
CA ILE A 248 1.01 31.31 -12.04
C ILE A 248 1.06 32.63 -12.83
N ARG A 249 0.40 32.70 -13.98
CA ARG A 249 0.34 33.91 -14.83
C ARG A 249 -0.35 35.12 -14.19
N THR A 250 -1.13 34.94 -13.12
CA THR A 250 -1.78 36.08 -12.43
C THR A 250 -0.85 36.80 -11.46
N PHE A 251 0.29 36.19 -11.11
CA PHE A 251 1.28 36.83 -10.26
C PHE A 251 2.08 37.89 -11.03
N PRO A 252 2.64 38.91 -10.34
CA PRO A 252 3.58 39.87 -10.92
C PRO A 252 4.75 39.25 -11.71
N ALA A 253 5.31 39.99 -12.68
CA ALA A 253 6.31 39.47 -13.63
C ALA A 253 7.62 39.01 -12.96
N ASP A 254 8.01 39.66 -11.87
CA ASP A 254 9.12 39.26 -11.00
C ASP A 254 8.88 37.88 -10.36
N ILE A 255 7.67 37.63 -9.86
CA ILE A 255 7.28 36.33 -9.29
C ILE A 255 7.14 35.25 -10.37
N GLN A 256 6.69 35.62 -11.58
CA GLN A 256 6.70 34.70 -12.72
C GLN A 256 8.13 34.28 -13.09
N GLY A 257 9.05 35.24 -13.21
CA GLY A 257 10.47 34.93 -13.48
C GLY A 257 11.12 34.10 -12.36
N PHE A 258 10.69 34.27 -11.11
CA PHE A 258 11.10 33.38 -10.03
C PHE A 258 10.53 31.96 -10.17
N SER A 259 9.26 31.83 -10.54
CA SER A 259 8.61 30.54 -10.84
C SER A 259 9.37 29.78 -11.93
N ASP A 260 9.82 30.47 -12.98
CA ASP A 260 10.61 29.86 -14.07
C ASP A 260 11.95 29.31 -13.55
N ARG A 261 12.63 30.05 -12.67
CA ARG A 261 13.88 29.59 -12.03
C ARG A 261 13.63 28.38 -11.12
N VAL A 262 12.52 28.36 -10.39
CA VAL A 262 12.12 27.20 -9.58
C VAL A 262 11.87 25.99 -10.47
N GLN A 263 11.16 26.18 -11.59
CA GLN A 263 10.92 25.12 -12.57
C GLN A 263 12.22 24.53 -13.12
N GLU A 264 13.18 25.37 -13.51
CA GLU A 264 14.49 24.92 -14.00
C GLU A 264 15.27 24.13 -12.92
N ALA A 265 15.22 24.60 -11.67
CA ALA A 265 15.87 23.94 -10.55
C ALA A 265 15.26 22.54 -10.26
N ILE A 266 13.94 22.38 -10.38
CA ILE A 266 13.25 21.08 -10.19
C ILE A 266 13.77 20.02 -11.18
N PHE A 267 14.15 20.40 -12.39
CA PHE A 267 14.68 19.45 -13.38
C PHE A 267 16.14 19.06 -13.12
N THR A 268 16.93 19.96 -12.52
CA THR A 268 18.38 19.81 -12.39
C THR A 268 18.79 19.19 -11.05
N GLN A 269 18.03 19.41 -9.99
CA GLN A 269 18.39 18.98 -8.65
C GLN A 269 17.49 17.82 -8.16
N PRO A 270 18.04 16.78 -7.50
CA PRO A 270 17.24 15.71 -6.92
C PRO A 270 16.44 16.19 -5.70
N GLN A 271 16.96 17.19 -4.99
CA GLN A 271 16.33 17.84 -3.87
C GLN A 271 16.40 19.36 -4.08
N LEU A 272 15.26 20.03 -3.90
CA LEU A 272 15.16 21.48 -4.03
C LEU A 272 14.38 22.05 -2.85
N ALA A 273 14.92 23.06 -2.18
CA ALA A 273 14.20 23.81 -1.15
C ALA A 273 14.06 25.28 -1.52
N VAL A 274 12.80 25.73 -1.57
CA VAL A 274 12.41 27.09 -1.95
C VAL A 274 11.73 27.76 -0.76
N LEU A 275 12.21 28.94 -0.37
CA LEU A 275 11.61 29.76 0.67
C LEU A 275 11.10 31.08 0.09
N VAL A 276 9.83 31.39 0.32
CA VAL A 276 9.22 32.68 -0.04
C VAL A 276 8.87 33.45 1.23
N HIS A 277 9.33 34.70 1.32
CA HIS A 277 9.06 35.56 2.47
C HIS A 277 8.42 36.88 2.07
N GLY A 278 7.76 37.57 3.01
CA GLY A 278 7.15 38.88 2.77
C GLY A 278 5.96 39.15 3.68
N ALA A 279 5.38 40.34 3.58
CA ALA A 279 4.24 40.74 4.41
C ALA A 279 3.02 39.78 4.24
N PRO A 280 2.14 39.64 5.25
CA PRO A 280 0.89 38.90 5.08
C PRO A 280 0.06 39.54 3.96
N GLY A 281 -0.66 38.72 3.19
CA GLY A 281 -1.47 39.18 2.05
C GLY A 281 -0.72 39.38 0.73
N THR A 282 0.57 39.03 0.64
CA THR A 282 1.34 39.11 -0.63
C THR A 282 1.19 37.88 -1.53
N GLY A 283 0.28 36.95 -1.20
CA GLY A 283 -0.03 35.80 -2.07
C GLY A 283 0.94 34.62 -1.99
N LYS A 284 1.82 34.56 -0.98
CA LYS A 284 2.81 33.48 -0.80
C LYS A 284 2.20 32.07 -0.84
N THR A 285 1.13 31.84 -0.07
CA THR A 285 0.43 30.55 -0.02
C THR A 285 -0.30 30.23 -1.33
N ALA A 286 -0.86 31.24 -1.99
CA ALA A 286 -1.49 31.06 -3.30
C ALA A 286 -0.45 30.67 -4.36
N TRP A 287 0.75 31.25 -4.29
CA TRP A 287 1.85 30.92 -5.19
C TRP A 287 2.33 29.47 -5.03
N THR A 288 2.52 28.99 -3.79
CA THR A 288 2.94 27.58 -3.58
C THR A 288 1.91 26.59 -4.13
N GLN A 289 0.61 26.87 -3.96
CA GLN A 289 -0.47 26.06 -4.54
C GLN A 289 -0.49 26.13 -6.07
N ALA A 290 -0.23 27.30 -6.65
CA ALA A 290 -0.15 27.49 -8.10
C ALA A 290 1.01 26.69 -8.70
N VAL A 291 2.21 26.80 -8.12
CA VAL A 291 3.40 26.02 -8.51
C VAL A 291 3.15 24.53 -8.36
N ALA A 292 2.55 24.11 -7.25
CA ALA A 292 2.22 22.70 -7.03
C ALA A 292 1.30 22.15 -8.12
N LYS A 293 0.24 22.89 -8.46
CA LYS A 293 -0.77 22.46 -9.44
C LYS A 293 -0.28 22.53 -10.89
N GLU A 294 0.43 23.60 -11.28
CA GLU A 294 0.79 23.86 -12.69
C GLU A 294 2.16 23.30 -13.08
N ILE A 295 3.09 23.14 -12.13
CA ILE A 295 4.45 22.66 -12.42
C ILE A 295 4.64 21.25 -11.85
N LEU A 296 4.40 21.04 -10.55
CA LEU A 296 4.79 19.80 -9.89
C LEU A 296 3.85 18.62 -10.18
N VAL A 297 2.54 18.83 -10.17
CA VAL A 297 1.55 17.77 -10.48
C VAL A 297 1.75 17.19 -11.90
N PRO A 298 1.92 18.00 -12.97
CA PRO A 298 2.21 17.47 -14.31
C PRO A 298 3.53 16.67 -14.38
N LEU A 299 4.50 16.99 -13.51
CA LEU A 299 5.74 16.23 -13.39
C LEU A 299 5.61 14.94 -12.58
N GLY A 300 4.42 14.67 -12.03
CA GLY A 300 4.10 13.46 -11.27
C GLY A 300 4.47 13.54 -9.79
N TYR A 301 4.61 14.74 -9.22
CA TYR A 301 4.83 14.89 -7.78
C TYR A 301 3.53 14.69 -6.99
N VAL A 302 3.62 13.94 -5.90
CA VAL A 302 2.58 13.88 -4.87
C VAL A 302 2.79 15.05 -3.92
N ILE A 303 1.75 15.82 -3.69
CA ILE A 303 1.85 17.08 -2.94
C ILE A 303 1.39 16.87 -1.51
N PHE A 304 2.23 17.19 -0.53
CA PHE A 304 1.92 17.14 0.90
C PHE A 304 1.87 18.57 1.43
N ILE A 305 0.72 19.00 1.91
CA ILE A 305 0.53 20.31 2.55
C ILE A 305 0.52 20.06 4.05
N LEU A 306 1.56 20.50 4.74
CA LEU A 306 1.78 20.26 6.15
C LEU A 306 1.56 21.53 6.96
N ASP A 307 0.78 21.40 8.02
CA ASP A 307 0.64 22.39 9.08
C ASP A 307 1.72 22.20 10.17
N HIS A 308 1.89 23.19 11.03
CA HIS A 308 2.94 23.25 12.04
C HIS A 308 3.03 22.01 12.96
N ASP A 309 1.89 21.44 13.32
CA ASP A 309 1.85 20.24 14.18
C ASP A 309 2.08 18.94 13.40
N ALA A 310 1.79 18.93 12.10
CA ALA A 310 1.97 17.73 11.26
C ALA A 310 3.44 17.50 10.91
N VAL A 311 4.22 18.58 10.78
CA VAL A 311 5.62 18.52 10.36
C VAL A 311 6.47 17.68 11.32
N GLU A 312 6.24 17.78 12.64
CA GLU A 312 7.06 17.11 13.66
C GLU A 312 7.10 15.58 13.53
N ASN A 313 6.01 14.99 13.04
CA ASN A 313 5.82 13.54 12.98
C ASN A 313 5.71 13.03 11.54
N PHE A 314 5.88 13.91 10.55
CA PHE A 314 5.74 13.54 9.15
C PHE A 314 7.01 12.88 8.64
N VAL A 315 6.86 11.69 8.07
CA VAL A 315 7.91 11.00 7.33
C VAL A 315 7.44 10.81 5.89
N PRO A 316 8.22 11.23 4.88
CA PRO A 316 7.89 11.00 3.48
C PRO A 316 7.70 9.51 3.19
N PRO A 317 6.60 9.08 2.56
CA PRO A 317 6.40 7.66 2.25
C PRO A 317 7.44 7.14 1.26
N THR A 318 8.14 6.06 1.60
CA THR A 318 9.27 5.48 0.84
C THR A 318 8.89 4.97 -0.55
N TYR A 319 7.66 4.49 -0.71
CA TYR A 319 7.16 3.96 -1.98
C TYR A 319 6.90 5.04 -3.05
N LEU A 320 6.94 6.32 -2.68
CA LEU A 320 6.73 7.44 -3.61
C LEU A 320 8.08 7.96 -4.13
N GLU A 321 8.20 8.11 -5.45
CA GLU A 321 9.42 8.61 -6.08
C GLU A 321 9.53 10.14 -6.08
N LYS A 322 8.42 10.87 -6.23
CA LYS A 322 8.43 12.33 -6.38
C LYS A 322 7.47 12.95 -5.37
N ILE A 323 8.02 13.70 -4.42
CA ILE A 323 7.26 14.25 -3.31
C ILE A 323 7.52 15.75 -3.25
N CYS A 324 6.46 16.53 -3.17
CA CYS A 324 6.54 17.94 -2.81
C CYS A 324 5.98 18.13 -1.41
N ILE A 325 6.71 18.84 -0.56
CA ILE A 325 6.29 19.18 0.79
C ILE A 325 6.10 20.70 0.85
N ILE A 326 4.87 21.14 1.08
CA ILE A 326 4.51 22.54 1.25
C ILE A 326 4.36 22.81 2.75
N ILE A 327 5.15 23.74 3.26
CA ILE A 327 5.10 24.18 4.66
C ILE A 327 4.73 25.66 4.66
N ASN A 328 3.55 25.98 5.17
CA ASN A 328 3.12 27.36 5.30
C ASN A 328 3.52 27.93 6.66
N GLU A 329 3.90 29.21 6.69
CA GLU A 329 4.28 29.93 7.92
C GLU A 329 5.39 29.21 8.71
N ALA A 330 6.48 28.85 8.01
CA ALA A 330 7.64 28.18 8.58
C ALA A 330 8.30 28.98 9.73
N ASP A 331 8.08 30.29 9.81
CA ASP A 331 8.50 31.14 10.92
C ASP A 331 7.80 30.82 12.25
N ASN A 332 6.62 30.21 12.22
CA ASN A 332 5.96 29.69 13.42
C ASN A 332 6.56 28.37 13.90
N LEU A 333 7.23 27.65 13.01
CA LEU A 333 7.80 26.32 13.24
C LEU A 333 9.23 26.36 13.77
N ALA A 334 10.05 27.27 13.25
CA ALA A 334 11.49 27.34 13.50
C ALA A 334 11.88 28.59 14.30
N GLN A 335 11.23 28.82 15.44
CA GLN A 335 11.52 29.98 16.31
C GLN A 335 12.92 29.88 16.94
N ASP A 336 13.55 31.04 17.16
CA ASP A 336 14.92 31.16 17.66
C ASP A 336 15.13 30.44 19.02
N ARG A 337 16.24 29.70 19.11
CA ARG A 337 16.57 28.71 20.18
C ARG A 337 16.80 29.33 21.56
N GLY A 338 16.69 30.66 21.67
CA GLY A 338 16.92 31.44 22.90
C GLY A 338 15.72 31.52 23.85
N SER A 339 14.53 31.02 23.47
CA SER A 339 13.36 30.98 24.36
C SER A 339 13.21 29.62 25.03
N GLU A 340 12.93 29.58 26.34
CA GLU A 340 12.76 28.34 27.13
C GLU A 340 11.65 27.41 26.59
N ALA A 341 10.71 27.92 25.80
CA ALA A 341 9.68 27.16 25.12
C ALA A 341 10.18 26.42 23.85
N ALA A 342 11.19 26.96 23.15
CA ALA A 342 11.76 26.36 21.94
C ALA A 342 12.69 25.17 22.25
N GLN A 343 13.24 25.09 23.47
CA GLN A 343 14.08 23.97 23.94
C GLN A 343 13.30 22.64 24.09
N ARG A 344 11.97 22.67 24.07
CA ARG A 344 11.12 21.47 24.23
C ARG A 344 10.51 20.94 22.92
N SER A 345 10.71 21.63 21.79
CA SER A 345 10.09 21.23 20.54
C SER A 345 11.11 20.64 19.57
N ASN A 346 10.91 19.37 19.22
CA ASN A 346 11.74 18.67 18.23
C ASN A 346 11.40 19.10 16.78
N LYS A 347 10.44 20.03 16.60
CA LYS A 347 9.95 20.52 15.30
C LYS A 347 11.07 21.06 14.41
N THR A 348 11.93 21.92 14.97
CA THR A 348 13.04 22.51 14.20
C THR A 348 14.07 21.46 13.81
N GLU A 349 14.39 20.52 14.70
CA GLU A 349 15.32 19.41 14.39
C GLU A 349 14.76 18.48 13.31
N HIS A 350 13.46 18.18 13.37
CA HIS A 350 12.80 17.35 12.37
C HIS A 350 12.77 18.01 10.99
N ILE A 351 12.45 19.31 10.91
CA ILE A 351 12.53 20.09 9.65
C ILE A 351 13.95 20.06 9.09
N LEU A 352 14.95 20.31 9.94
CA LEU A 352 16.33 20.25 9.52
C LEU A 352 16.71 18.87 9.00
N SER A 353 16.22 17.80 9.64
CA SER A 353 16.51 16.43 9.23
C SER A 353 15.74 16.02 7.95
N LEU A 354 14.57 16.61 7.69
CA LEU A 354 13.85 16.50 6.41
C LEU A 354 14.62 17.23 5.29
N LEU A 355 15.12 18.44 5.56
CA LEU A 355 15.90 19.24 4.61
C LEU A 355 17.31 18.67 4.38
N ASP A 356 17.95 18.08 5.37
CA ASP A 356 19.25 17.41 5.23
C ASP A 356 19.12 16.03 4.58
N GLY A 357 17.89 15.51 4.50
CA GLY A 357 17.55 14.22 3.92
C GLY A 357 17.93 13.00 4.75
N THR A 358 18.38 13.21 5.99
CA THR A 358 18.78 12.14 6.91
C THR A 358 17.61 11.27 7.35
N LEU A 359 16.40 11.85 7.45
CA LEU A 359 15.21 11.12 7.89
C LEU A 359 14.69 10.10 6.86
N TYR A 360 14.80 10.37 5.57
CA TYR A 360 14.38 9.36 4.59
C TYR A 360 15.49 8.32 4.39
N GLN A 361 16.76 8.69 4.49
CA GLN A 361 17.88 7.75 4.32
C GLN A 361 17.83 6.61 5.35
N SER A 362 17.44 6.91 6.60
CA SER A 362 17.32 5.91 7.67
C SER A 362 16.11 4.96 7.48
N VAL A 363 15.02 5.43 6.87
CA VAL A 363 13.79 4.64 6.65
C VAL A 363 13.89 3.79 5.38
N LEU A 364 14.64 4.26 4.37
CA LEU A 364 14.90 3.51 3.13
C LEU A 364 15.70 2.22 3.36
N ASP A 365 16.47 2.12 4.44
CA ASP A 365 17.21 0.89 4.80
C ASP A 365 16.29 -0.21 5.36
N THR A 366 15.08 0.14 5.80
CA THR A 366 14.12 -0.79 6.43
C THR A 366 12.96 -1.23 5.53
N GLU A 367 12.69 -0.52 4.44
CA GLU A 367 11.53 -0.72 3.58
C GLU A 367 11.92 -1.31 2.21
N GLY A 368 11.12 -2.23 1.67
CA GLY A 368 11.48 -3.07 0.52
C GLY A 368 11.60 -2.35 -0.84
N ILE A 369 10.99 -1.15 -0.99
CA ILE A 369 11.01 -0.40 -2.26
C ILE A 369 12.15 0.62 -2.25
N LYS A 370 13.22 0.34 -3.00
CA LYS A 370 14.38 1.24 -3.14
C LYS A 370 14.17 2.28 -4.24
N ALA A 371 13.25 3.21 -4.02
CA ALA A 371 13.03 4.35 -4.91
C ALA A 371 14.05 5.48 -4.63
N GLN A 372 14.72 6.00 -5.67
CA GLN A 372 15.49 7.23 -5.53
C GLN A 372 14.51 8.41 -5.50
N GLN A 373 14.21 8.90 -4.30
CA GLN A 373 13.23 9.96 -4.10
C GLN A 373 13.75 11.31 -4.60
N LYS A 374 12.87 12.08 -5.27
CA LYS A 374 13.05 13.48 -5.58
C LYS A 374 12.15 14.31 -4.69
N LEU A 375 12.75 15.24 -3.94
CA LEU A 375 12.04 16.06 -2.95
C LEU A 375 12.04 17.53 -3.35
N VAL A 376 10.87 18.16 -3.29
CA VAL A 376 10.74 19.61 -3.48
C VAL A 376 10.06 20.21 -2.25
N PHE A 377 10.75 21.07 -1.54
CA PHE A 377 10.21 21.82 -0.41
C PHE A 377 9.78 23.21 -0.87
N LEU A 378 8.51 23.56 -0.65
CA LEU A 378 7.98 24.91 -0.86
C LEU A 378 7.59 25.48 0.50
N MET A 379 8.35 26.45 0.98
CA MET A 379 8.17 27.04 2.30
C MET A 379 7.73 28.49 2.17
N THR A 380 6.79 28.92 3.01
CA THR A 380 6.43 30.34 3.13
C THR A 380 6.72 30.83 4.54
N CYS A 381 7.16 32.09 4.70
CA CYS A 381 7.28 32.74 6.00
C CYS A 381 6.89 34.22 5.92
N ASN A 382 6.50 34.82 7.04
CA ASN A 382 6.22 36.26 7.07
C ASN A 382 7.50 37.07 7.28
N THR A 383 8.35 36.65 8.22
CA THR A 383 9.66 37.27 8.47
C THR A 383 10.78 36.24 8.54
N THR A 384 11.88 36.49 7.83
CA THR A 384 13.07 35.62 7.85
C THR A 384 13.83 35.70 9.16
N GLU A 385 13.73 36.82 9.90
CA GLU A 385 14.40 37.04 11.19
C GLU A 385 13.97 36.06 12.28
N ARG A 386 12.74 35.51 12.17
CA ARG A 386 12.20 34.55 13.15
C ARG A 386 12.64 33.12 12.90
N LEU A 387 13.19 32.82 11.72
CA LEU A 387 13.64 31.49 11.36
C LEU A 387 15.00 31.18 11.98
N ASP A 388 15.16 29.95 12.45
CA ASP A 388 16.46 29.42 12.87
C ASP A 388 17.50 29.64 11.75
N PRO A 389 18.62 30.34 12.01
CA PRO A 389 19.68 30.58 11.03
C PRO A 389 20.23 29.29 10.41
N ALA A 390 20.08 28.14 11.09
CA ALA A 390 20.46 26.84 10.58
C ALA A 390 19.62 26.42 9.35
N VAL A 391 18.36 26.82 9.26
CA VAL A 391 17.48 26.54 8.11
C VAL A 391 17.94 27.31 6.88
N LEU A 392 18.39 28.56 7.06
CA LEU A 392 18.86 29.46 5.99
C LEU A 392 20.25 29.13 5.45
N ARG A 393 20.91 28.07 5.94
CA ARG A 393 22.25 27.68 5.47
C ARG A 393 22.21 27.19 4.03
N LYS A 394 23.24 27.56 3.28
CA LYS A 394 23.46 27.09 1.90
C LYS A 394 23.50 25.56 1.87
N GLY A 395 22.67 24.95 1.02
CA GLY A 395 22.47 23.49 0.93
C GLY A 395 21.21 22.98 1.63
N ARG A 396 20.53 23.80 2.45
CA ARG A 396 19.20 23.50 3.02
C ARG A 396 18.09 24.33 2.38
N ILE A 397 18.41 25.55 1.97
CA ILE A 397 17.58 26.37 1.09
C ILE A 397 18.40 26.76 -0.12
N ASP A 398 17.85 26.51 -1.30
CA ASP A 398 18.50 26.74 -2.60
C ASP A 398 18.04 28.05 -3.23
N LEU A 399 16.74 28.36 -3.10
CA LEU A 399 16.12 29.54 -3.69
C LEU A 399 15.32 30.32 -2.64
N ILE A 400 15.55 31.64 -2.58
CA ILE A 400 14.83 32.56 -1.70
C ILE A 400 14.30 33.73 -2.53
N SER A 401 13.05 34.12 -2.30
CA SER A 401 12.46 35.32 -2.91
C SER A 401 11.59 36.08 -1.91
N GLU A 402 11.66 37.41 -1.99
CA GLU A 402 10.79 38.32 -1.24
C GLU A 402 9.59 38.74 -2.08
N PHE A 403 8.39 38.61 -1.52
CA PHE A 403 7.14 39.07 -2.12
C PHE A 403 6.75 40.39 -1.46
N THR A 404 6.96 41.49 -2.18
CA THR A 404 6.81 42.86 -1.66
C THR A 404 5.43 43.47 -1.93
N HIS A 405 4.74 42.98 -2.96
CA HIS A 405 3.47 43.55 -3.41
C HIS A 405 2.27 42.78 -2.83
N PRO A 406 1.24 43.49 -2.31
CA PRO A 406 -0.03 42.87 -1.94
C PRO A 406 -0.65 42.14 -3.13
N PHE A 407 -1.14 40.93 -2.88
CA PHE A 407 -1.78 40.08 -3.88
C PHE A 407 -3.25 39.96 -3.46
N VAL A 408 -4.10 40.72 -4.16
CA VAL A 408 -5.53 41.02 -3.89
C VAL A 408 -5.75 42.10 -2.83
#